data_AF-A0A5C9BGW8-F1
#
_entry.id   AF-A0A5C9BGW8-F1
#
_cell.length_a   1.000
_cell.length_b   1.000
_cell.length_c   1.000
_cell.angle_alpha   90.00
_cell.angle_beta   90.00
_cell.angle_gamma   90.00
#
_symmetry.space_group_name_H-M   'P 1'
#
loop_
_entity.id
_entity.type
_entity.pdbx_description
1 polymer ?
#
loop_
_entity_poly.entity_id
_entity_poly.type
_entity_poly.pdbx_seq_one_letter_code
_entity_poly.pdbx_strand_id
1 'polypeptide(L)'
;MSESLATVSYIGATILFILSLGGLSHPETSRRGNLYGMIGMALAVLATIFGPRVTMAGIPWIIGAMVVGGGVGIFAARVVKMTQMPELVALMHSLVGLAACLVGYANYIDPSASANLTSAEKAIHEMEIYIGILIGAVTFSGSIIAFGKLSGKIGGKPLLLPARHWINLLGLLVVIFFGWKFLQSHSVGDDRDDRHRAAVRHPHGDGHRRCRHAGGGIHAEQLFRLGGGGDRLHAE
;
A
#
# COMPACT_ATOMS: atom_id res chain seq x y z
N MET A 1 -6.76 -4.81 25.62
CA MET A 1 -7.70 -3.66 25.68
C MET A 1 -9.01 -4.09 25.04
N SER A 2 -10.18 -3.62 25.51
CA SER A 2 -11.44 -3.89 24.79
C SER A 2 -11.49 -3.10 23.47
N GLU A 3 -12.20 -3.62 22.46
CA GLU A 3 -12.42 -2.95 21.16
C GLU A 3 -13.02 -1.54 21.33
N SER A 4 -13.96 -1.40 22.28
CA SER A 4 -14.59 -0.12 22.60
C SER A 4 -13.59 0.90 23.13
N LEU A 5 -12.68 0.49 24.02
CA LEU A 5 -11.68 1.38 24.59
C LEU A 5 -10.66 1.80 23.52
N ALA A 6 -10.27 0.88 22.63
CA ALA A 6 -9.37 1.17 21.52
C ALA A 6 -9.99 2.21 20.57
N THR A 7 -11.26 2.03 20.23
CA THR A 7 -12.02 2.96 19.37
C THR A 7 -12.10 4.36 19.99
N VAL A 8 -12.46 4.47 21.27
CA VAL A 8 -12.51 5.75 21.99
C VAL A 8 -11.14 6.41 22.04
N SER A 9 -10.07 5.62 22.20
CA SER A 9 -8.70 6.12 22.21
C SER A 9 -8.31 6.68 20.83
N TYR A 10 -8.66 6.02 19.71
CA TYR A 10 -8.39 6.55 18.38
C TYR A 10 -9.16 7.86 18.09
N ILE A 11 -10.40 7.97 18.56
CA ILE A 11 -11.16 9.23 18.47
C ILE A 11 -10.47 10.33 19.28
N GLY A 12 -10.06 10.03 20.52
CA GLY A 12 -9.31 10.96 21.36
C GLY A 12 -8.00 11.43 20.72
N ALA A 13 -7.21 10.51 20.16
CA ALA A 13 -5.99 10.82 19.43
C ALA A 13 -6.26 11.73 18.22
N THR A 14 -7.32 11.47 17.47
CA THR A 14 -7.71 12.27 16.30
C THR A 14 -8.04 13.71 16.71
N ILE A 15 -8.81 13.90 17.78
CA ILE A 15 -9.13 15.24 18.31
C ILE A 15 -7.84 15.97 18.72
N LEU A 16 -6.91 15.29 19.41
CA LEU A 16 -5.63 15.88 19.81
C LEU A 16 -4.76 16.28 18.62
N PHE A 17 -4.75 15.50 17.53
CA PHE A 17 -4.04 15.88 16.30
C PHE A 17 -4.66 17.09 15.61
N ILE A 18 -5.99 17.20 15.58
CA ILE A 18 -6.68 18.40 15.04
C ILE A 18 -6.31 19.63 15.87
N LEU A 19 -6.35 19.54 17.20
CA LEU A 19 -5.93 20.62 18.10
C LEU A 19 -4.44 20.96 17.97
N SER A 20 -3.60 19.96 17.70
CA SER A 20 -2.18 20.15 17.43
C SER A 20 -1.94 21.00 16.19
N LEU A 21 -2.59 20.67 15.07
CA LEU A 21 -2.49 21.43 13.81
C LEU A 21 -3.01 22.87 13.98
N GLY A 22 -4.13 23.05 14.66
CA GLY A 22 -4.68 24.37 14.99
C GLY A 22 -3.72 25.20 15.85
N GLY A 23 -3.11 24.59 16.87
CA GLY A 23 -2.14 25.24 17.76
C GLY A 23 -0.82 25.59 17.09
N LEU A 24 -0.36 24.80 16.11
CA LEU A 24 0.86 25.10 15.36
C LEU A 24 0.70 26.29 14.39
N SER A 25 -0.52 26.68 14.07
CA SER A 25 -0.82 27.75 13.12
C SER A 25 -0.64 29.17 13.69
N HIS A 26 -0.49 29.30 15.03
CA HIS A 26 -0.24 30.58 15.69
C HIS A 26 1.02 30.51 16.57
N PRO A 27 1.96 31.47 16.47
CA PRO A 27 3.20 31.45 17.26
C PRO A 27 2.99 31.39 18.78
N GLU A 28 1.96 32.07 19.29
CA GLU A 28 1.64 32.13 20.72
C GLU A 28 1.19 30.78 21.29
N THR A 29 0.52 29.95 20.48
CA THR A 29 -0.03 28.64 20.90
C THR A 29 0.81 27.45 20.41
N SER A 30 1.85 27.69 19.61
CA SER A 30 2.69 26.65 18.98
C SER A 30 3.26 25.63 19.97
N ARG A 31 3.71 26.08 21.16
CA ARG A 31 4.19 25.16 22.23
C ARG A 31 3.10 24.22 22.73
N ARG A 32 1.88 24.71 22.91
CA ARG A 32 0.73 23.89 23.33
C ARG A 32 0.29 22.97 22.20
N GLY A 33 0.27 23.46 20.96
CA GLY A 33 0.00 22.65 19.77
C GLY A 33 0.93 21.45 19.65
N ASN A 34 2.24 21.64 19.84
CA ASN A 34 3.20 20.54 19.82
C ASN A 34 2.96 19.53 20.97
N LEU A 35 2.59 20.00 22.17
CA LEU A 35 2.25 19.11 23.29
C LEU A 35 1.03 18.23 22.99
N TYR A 36 -0.03 18.78 22.41
CA TYR A 36 -1.19 17.99 21.98
C TYR A 36 -0.80 16.92 20.96
N GLY A 37 0.11 17.24 20.04
CA GLY A 37 0.64 16.28 19.07
C GLY A 37 1.41 15.13 19.72
N MET A 38 2.29 15.44 20.69
CA MET A 38 3.04 14.41 21.44
C MET A 38 2.11 13.47 22.23
N ILE A 39 1.12 14.03 22.93
CA ILE A 39 0.14 13.24 23.69
C ILE A 39 -0.72 12.39 22.74
N GLY A 40 -1.19 12.98 21.63
CA GLY A 40 -1.98 12.28 20.61
C GLY A 40 -1.23 11.10 20.00
N MET A 41 0.04 11.29 19.62
CA MET A 41 0.87 10.22 19.08
C MET A 41 1.13 9.12 20.11
N ALA A 42 1.46 9.49 21.36
CA ALA A 42 1.65 8.51 22.43
C ALA A 42 0.39 7.67 22.68
N LEU A 43 -0.78 8.32 22.71
CA LEU A 43 -2.07 7.65 22.91
C LEU A 43 -2.41 6.71 21.75
N ALA A 44 -2.19 7.12 20.51
CA ALA A 44 -2.42 6.27 19.32
C ALA A 44 -1.51 5.03 19.31
N VAL A 45 -0.23 5.19 19.64
CA VAL A 45 0.73 4.08 19.72
C VAL A 45 0.33 3.09 20.81
N LEU A 46 0.03 3.59 22.01
CA LEU A 46 -0.36 2.73 23.14
C LEU A 46 -1.66 1.97 22.83
N ALA A 47 -2.67 2.65 22.26
CA ALA A 47 -3.91 2.01 21.84
C ALA A 47 -3.68 0.89 20.81
N THR A 48 -2.74 1.10 19.89
CA THR A 48 -2.38 0.09 18.88
C THR A 48 -1.66 -1.10 19.50
N ILE A 49 -0.67 -0.87 20.37
CA ILE A 49 0.11 -1.94 21.03
C ILE A 49 -0.78 -2.81 21.94
N PHE A 50 -1.67 -2.20 22.71
CA PHE A 50 -2.57 -2.92 23.63
C PHE A 50 -3.86 -3.39 22.97
N GLY A 51 -4.01 -3.15 21.67
CA GLY A 51 -5.16 -3.53 20.88
C GLY A 51 -5.32 -5.06 20.78
N PRO A 52 -6.55 -5.54 20.55
CA PRO A 52 -6.88 -6.97 20.55
C PRO A 52 -6.25 -7.77 19.40
N ARG A 53 -5.77 -7.11 18.35
CA ARG A 53 -5.11 -7.73 17.18
C ARG A 53 -3.62 -8.00 17.39
N VAL A 54 -3.00 -7.45 18.45
CA VAL A 54 -1.58 -7.64 18.73
C VAL A 54 -1.39 -8.85 19.64
N THR A 55 -0.74 -9.88 19.13
CA THR A 55 -0.41 -11.08 19.91
C THR A 55 0.83 -10.83 20.78
N MET A 56 0.97 -11.58 21.88
CA MET A 56 2.13 -11.50 22.78
C MET A 56 3.46 -11.78 22.06
N ALA A 57 3.43 -12.58 21.00
CA ALA A 57 4.59 -12.86 20.16
C ALA A 57 4.98 -11.68 19.25
N GLY A 58 4.03 -10.80 18.90
CA GLY A 58 4.28 -9.61 18.07
C GLY A 58 4.81 -8.40 18.83
N ILE A 59 4.52 -8.29 20.13
CA ILE A 59 4.95 -7.16 20.97
C ILE A 59 6.47 -6.92 20.93
N PRO A 60 7.35 -7.94 21.07
CA PRO A 60 8.79 -7.74 21.00
C PRO A 60 9.26 -7.14 19.66
N TRP A 61 8.65 -7.55 18.55
CA TRP A 61 8.98 -7.02 17.22
C TRP A 61 8.57 -5.56 17.07
N ILE A 62 7.37 -5.20 17.55
CA ILE A 62 6.87 -3.82 17.53
C ILE A 62 7.76 -2.91 18.37
N ILE A 63 8.05 -3.31 19.61
CA ILE A 63 8.90 -2.53 20.52
C ILE A 63 10.33 -2.42 19.96
N GLY A 64 10.89 -3.52 19.45
CA GLY A 64 12.22 -3.52 18.84
C GLY A 64 12.31 -2.55 17.66
N ALA A 65 11.36 -2.61 16.73
CA ALA A 65 11.30 -1.69 15.60
C ALA A 65 11.13 -0.23 16.03
N MET A 66 10.33 0.02 17.07
CA MET A 66 10.10 1.36 17.60
C MET A 66 11.34 1.95 18.28
N VAL A 67 12.07 1.16 19.05
CA VAL A 67 13.33 1.59 19.68
C VAL A 67 14.37 1.90 18.62
N VAL A 68 14.49 1.06 17.59
CA VAL A 68 15.44 1.30 16.48
C VAL A 68 15.04 2.55 15.70
N GLY A 69 13.80 2.63 15.22
CA GLY A 69 13.32 3.75 14.41
C GLY A 69 13.29 5.07 15.19
N GLY A 70 12.77 5.06 16.42
CA GLY A 70 12.76 6.21 17.30
C GLY A 70 14.16 6.66 17.72
N GLY A 71 15.07 5.71 17.98
CA GLY A 71 16.47 6.00 18.30
C GLY A 71 17.19 6.70 17.15
N VAL A 72 17.07 6.17 15.93
CA VAL A 72 17.64 6.80 14.72
C VAL A 72 17.01 8.18 14.48
N GLY A 73 15.70 8.32 14.67
CA GLY A 73 14.99 9.60 14.53
C GLY A 73 15.47 10.66 15.53
N ILE A 74 15.61 10.30 16.80
CA ILE A 74 16.12 11.21 17.86
C ILE A 74 17.57 11.60 17.57
N PHE A 75 18.40 10.65 17.15
CA PHE A 75 19.79 10.92 16.78
C PHE A 75 19.86 11.91 15.62
N ALA A 76 19.15 11.65 14.52
CA ALA A 76 19.13 12.52 13.35
C ALA A 76 18.61 13.93 13.68
N ALA A 77 17.56 14.04 14.51
CA ALA A 77 16.98 15.31 14.91
C ALA A 77 17.92 16.18 15.78
N ARG A 78 18.84 15.57 16.53
CA ARG A 78 19.78 16.31 17.40
C ARG A 78 21.07 16.74 16.70
N VAL A 79 21.49 16.03 15.67
CA VAL A 79 22.79 16.24 15.01
C VAL A 79 22.71 17.26 13.88
N VAL A 80 21.55 17.39 13.21
CA VAL A 80 21.41 18.27 12.04
C VAL A 80 21.31 19.74 12.46
N LYS A 81 22.01 20.61 11.71
CA LYS A 81 22.01 22.06 11.93
C LYS A 81 20.65 22.67 11.57
N MET A 82 20.25 23.73 12.28
CA MET A 82 18.99 24.46 12.02
C MET A 82 18.90 25.05 10.60
N THR A 83 20.02 25.22 9.90
CA THR A 83 20.06 25.68 8.49
C THR A 83 19.67 24.59 7.49
N GLN A 84 19.79 23.31 7.87
CA GLN A 84 19.46 22.15 7.04
C GLN A 84 18.13 21.50 7.45
N MET A 85 17.27 22.23 8.19
CA MET A 85 15.94 21.75 8.54
C MET A 85 15.12 21.32 7.31
N PRO A 86 15.15 22.05 6.15
CA PRO A 86 14.43 21.60 4.96
C PRO A 86 14.91 20.24 4.43
N GLU A 87 16.21 19.95 4.54
CA GLU A 87 16.82 18.70 4.08
C GLU A 87 16.42 17.52 4.98
N LEU A 88 16.47 17.72 6.31
CA LEU A 88 16.03 16.71 7.27
C LEU A 88 14.53 16.41 7.12
N VAL A 89 13.69 17.44 6.93
CA VAL A 89 12.25 17.26 6.72
C VAL A 89 11.97 16.48 5.43
N ALA A 90 12.69 16.77 4.34
CA ALA A 90 12.57 16.00 3.10
C ALA A 90 12.89 14.52 3.32
N LEU A 91 13.97 14.18 4.04
CA LEU A 91 14.29 12.79 4.36
C LEU A 91 13.22 12.13 5.24
N MET A 92 12.76 12.79 6.30
CA MET A 92 11.73 12.22 7.18
C MET A 92 10.43 11.93 6.42
N HIS A 93 10.06 12.79 5.46
CA HIS A 93 8.89 12.55 4.62
C HIS A 93 9.09 11.38 3.64
N SER A 94 10.32 11.13 3.17
CA SER A 94 10.61 9.94 2.37
C SER A 94 10.37 8.64 3.15
N LEU A 95 10.74 8.60 4.44
CA LEU A 95 10.52 7.42 5.30
C LEU A 95 9.03 7.15 5.53
N VAL A 96 8.20 8.19 5.62
CA VAL A 96 6.74 8.04 5.70
C VAL A 96 6.18 7.42 4.42
N GLY A 97 6.67 7.86 3.25
CA GLY A 97 6.28 7.27 1.96
C GLY A 97 6.66 5.79 1.84
N LEU A 98 7.89 5.43 2.25
CA LEU A 98 8.32 4.04 2.28
C LEU A 98 7.51 3.19 3.26
N ALA A 99 7.18 3.72 4.44
CA ALA A 99 6.33 3.05 5.41
C ALA A 99 4.93 2.76 4.83
N ALA A 100 4.32 3.72 4.12
CA ALA A 100 3.04 3.50 3.43
C ALA A 100 3.12 2.39 2.37
N CYS A 101 4.21 2.32 1.59
CA CYS A 101 4.43 1.24 0.63
C CYS A 101 4.55 -0.13 1.32
N LEU A 102 5.32 -0.21 2.40
CA LEU A 102 5.53 -1.47 3.14
C LEU A 102 4.24 -1.94 3.82
N VAL A 103 3.47 -1.02 4.42
CA VAL A 103 2.17 -1.32 5.03
C VAL A 103 1.17 -1.79 3.97
N GLY A 104 1.09 -1.12 2.82
CA GLY A 104 0.23 -1.53 1.71
C GLY A 104 0.58 -2.92 1.18
N TYR A 105 1.88 -3.21 1.01
CA TYR A 105 2.34 -4.53 0.59
C TYR A 105 2.05 -5.61 1.64
N ALA A 106 2.27 -5.31 2.93
CA ALA A 106 1.96 -6.21 4.03
C ALA A 106 0.45 -6.54 4.09
N ASN A 107 -0.42 -5.55 3.88
CA ASN A 107 -1.86 -5.75 3.84
C ASN A 107 -2.29 -6.57 2.61
N TYR A 108 -1.63 -6.42 1.46
CA TYR A 108 -1.95 -7.19 0.25
C TYR A 108 -1.62 -8.68 0.39
N ILE A 109 -0.50 -9.01 1.04
CA ILE A 109 -0.07 -10.41 1.20
C ILE A 109 -0.79 -11.15 2.33
N ASP A 110 -1.45 -10.44 3.25
CA ASP A 110 -2.14 -11.02 4.39
C ASP A 110 -3.50 -11.60 3.97
N PRO A 111 -3.67 -12.94 3.93
CA PRO A 111 -4.93 -13.55 3.53
C PRO A 111 -6.07 -13.26 4.52
N SER A 112 -5.74 -12.96 5.79
CA SER A 112 -6.75 -12.66 6.81
C SER A 112 -7.39 -11.29 6.62
N ALA A 113 -6.70 -10.37 5.93
CA ALA A 113 -7.22 -9.04 5.60
C ALA A 113 -8.38 -9.09 4.59
N SER A 114 -8.45 -10.14 3.76
CA SER A 114 -9.48 -10.31 2.71
C SER A 114 -10.47 -11.44 2.99
N ALA A 115 -10.27 -12.25 4.04
CA ALA A 115 -10.99 -13.49 4.29
C ALA A 115 -12.51 -13.36 4.57
N ASN A 116 -12.99 -12.18 4.97
CA ASN A 116 -14.41 -11.96 5.34
C ASN A 116 -15.04 -10.76 4.61
N LEU A 117 -14.44 -10.29 3.52
CA LEU A 117 -14.96 -9.13 2.79
C LEU A 117 -15.98 -9.55 1.74
N THR A 118 -17.08 -8.81 1.66
CA THR A 118 -17.99 -8.88 0.51
C THR A 118 -17.29 -8.42 -0.77
N SER A 119 -17.84 -8.76 -1.93
CA SER A 119 -17.26 -8.39 -3.23
C SER A 119 -17.03 -6.88 -3.38
N ALA A 120 -17.91 -6.06 -2.78
CA ALA A 120 -17.76 -4.60 -2.80
C ALA A 120 -16.65 -4.11 -1.85
N GLU A 121 -16.57 -4.67 -0.64
CA GLU A 121 -15.54 -4.32 0.34
C GLU A 121 -14.14 -4.73 -0.14
N LYS A 122 -14.03 -5.88 -0.81
CA LYS A 122 -12.77 -6.34 -1.41
C LYS A 122 -12.26 -5.36 -2.48
N ALA A 123 -13.13 -4.89 -3.37
CA ALA A 123 -12.76 -3.91 -4.38
C ALA A 123 -12.30 -2.57 -3.77
N ILE A 124 -12.97 -2.12 -2.70
CA ILE A 124 -12.56 -0.91 -1.96
C ILE A 124 -11.20 -1.11 -1.29
N HIS A 125 -10.99 -2.26 -0.64
CA HIS A 125 -9.74 -2.57 0.05
C HIS A 125 -8.54 -2.66 -0.92
N GLU A 126 -8.71 -3.32 -2.06
CA GLU A 126 -7.68 -3.40 -3.10
C GLU A 126 -7.37 -2.02 -3.69
N MET A 127 -8.40 -1.19 -3.90
CA MET A 127 -8.23 0.18 -4.38
C MET A 127 -7.49 1.05 -3.36
N GLU A 128 -7.82 0.93 -2.06
CA GLU A 128 -7.13 1.63 -0.98
C GLU A 128 -5.64 1.26 -0.93
N ILE A 129 -5.32 -0.03 -1.02
CA ILE A 129 -3.94 -0.52 -1.06
C ILE A 129 -3.20 0.06 -2.27
N TYR A 130 -3.80 0.01 -3.45
CA TYR A 130 -3.18 0.51 -4.68
C TYR A 130 -2.86 2.01 -4.58
N ILE A 131 -3.83 2.81 -4.16
CA ILE A 131 -3.66 4.26 -3.99
C ILE A 131 -2.62 4.55 -2.90
N GLY A 132 -2.67 3.83 -1.78
CA GLY A 132 -1.73 4.01 -0.66
C GLY A 132 -0.28 3.77 -1.07
N ILE A 133 -0.02 2.67 -1.78
CA ILE A 133 1.33 2.35 -2.31
C ILE A 133 1.76 3.39 -3.35
N LEU A 134 0.85 3.81 -4.25
CA LEU A 134 1.15 4.82 -5.27
C LEU A 134 1.56 6.15 -4.64
N ILE A 135 0.76 6.68 -3.70
CA ILE A 135 1.06 7.93 -2.99
C ILE A 135 2.37 7.78 -2.20
N GLY A 136 2.58 6.63 -1.54
CA GLY A 136 3.81 6.33 -0.82
C GLY A 136 5.04 6.37 -1.72
N ALA A 137 4.99 5.73 -2.90
CA ALA A 137 6.10 5.64 -3.84
C ALA A 137 6.43 7.00 -4.48
N VAL A 138 5.41 7.79 -4.83
CA VAL A 138 5.59 9.16 -5.34
C VAL A 138 6.19 10.06 -4.27
N THR A 139 5.72 9.93 -3.03
CA THR A 139 6.25 10.70 -1.88
C THR A 139 7.71 10.34 -1.61
N PHE A 140 8.03 9.06 -1.58
CA PHE A 140 9.40 8.57 -1.36
C PHE A 140 10.36 9.08 -2.44
N SER A 141 10.02 8.89 -3.72
CA SER A 141 10.86 9.32 -4.84
C SER A 141 10.99 10.84 -4.91
N GLY A 142 9.89 11.58 -4.75
CA GLY A 142 9.89 13.05 -4.74
C GLY A 142 10.76 13.62 -3.62
N SER A 143 10.64 13.08 -2.41
CA SER A 143 11.43 13.50 -1.25
C SER A 143 12.93 13.21 -1.39
N ILE A 144 13.33 12.09 -2.01
CA ILE A 144 14.75 11.80 -2.27
C ILE A 144 15.34 12.83 -3.25
N ILE A 145 14.61 13.18 -4.31
CA ILE A 145 15.07 14.20 -5.26
C ILE A 145 15.12 15.58 -4.59
N ALA A 146 14.13 15.92 -3.75
CA ALA A 146 14.12 17.16 -2.99
C ALA A 146 15.32 17.25 -2.04
N PHE A 147 15.60 16.19 -1.28
CA PHE A 147 16.79 16.06 -0.45
C PHE A 147 18.08 16.23 -1.27
N GLY A 148 18.20 15.56 -2.42
CA GLY A 148 19.37 15.66 -3.29
C GLY A 148 19.62 17.08 -3.79
N LYS A 149 18.56 17.84 -4.09
CA LYS A 149 18.66 19.25 -4.51
C LYS A 149 19.05 20.17 -3.36
N LEU A 150 18.47 19.99 -2.17
CA LEU A 150 18.74 20.81 -0.99
C LEU A 150 20.14 20.56 -0.40
N SER A 151 20.62 19.31 -0.48
CA SER A 151 21.96 18.90 -0.03
C SER A 151 23.08 19.28 -1.01
N GLY A 152 22.75 19.89 -2.16
CA GLY A 152 23.71 20.26 -3.20
C GLY A 152 24.29 19.08 -4.01
N LYS A 153 23.84 17.85 -3.77
CA LYS A 153 24.25 16.65 -4.53
C LYS A 153 23.68 16.61 -5.94
N ILE A 154 22.51 17.24 -6.14
CA ILE A 154 21.83 17.40 -7.43
C ILE A 154 21.75 18.90 -7.71
N GLY A 155 21.98 19.31 -8.97
CA GLY A 155 21.89 20.71 -9.36
C GLY A 155 20.52 21.33 -9.04
N GLY A 156 20.54 22.52 -8.45
CA GLY A 156 19.32 23.27 -8.12
C GLY A 156 18.60 23.88 -9.34
N LYS A 157 19.22 23.83 -10.53
CA LYS A 157 18.61 24.32 -11.78
C LYS A 157 17.39 23.45 -12.15
N PRO A 158 16.25 24.04 -12.52
CA PRO A 158 15.10 23.28 -13.00
C PRO A 158 15.50 22.44 -14.22
N LEU A 159 15.39 21.11 -14.11
CA LEU A 159 15.54 20.19 -15.24
C LEU A 159 14.29 20.30 -16.11
N LEU A 160 14.42 21.00 -17.25
CA LEU A 160 13.36 21.14 -18.24
C LEU A 160 13.57 20.10 -19.34
N LEU A 161 12.88 18.96 -19.20
CA LEU A 161 12.84 17.95 -20.25
C LEU A 161 11.95 18.42 -21.41
N PRO A 162 12.34 18.15 -22.67
CA PRO A 162 11.46 18.39 -23.82
C PRO A 162 10.18 17.56 -23.64
N ALA A 163 9.01 18.18 -23.84
CA ALA A 163 7.69 17.56 -23.70
C ALA A 163 7.30 17.05 -22.29
N ARG A 164 7.73 17.70 -21.20
CA ARG A 164 7.38 17.35 -19.79
C ARG A 164 5.90 17.03 -19.54
N HIS A 165 4.98 17.76 -20.19
CA HIS A 165 3.55 17.59 -19.98
C HIS A 165 3.06 16.25 -20.57
N TRP A 166 3.63 15.83 -21.70
CA TRP A 166 3.33 14.55 -22.31
C TRP A 166 3.89 13.39 -21.50
N ILE A 167 5.09 13.52 -20.95
CA ILE A 167 5.70 12.48 -20.09
C ILE A 167 4.88 12.31 -18.81
N ASN A 168 4.49 13.41 -18.16
CA ASN A 168 3.66 13.34 -16.95
C ASN A 168 2.27 12.77 -17.25
N LEU A 169 1.66 13.14 -18.38
CA LEU A 169 0.38 12.60 -18.82
C LEU A 169 0.49 11.09 -19.09
N LEU A 170 1.53 10.67 -19.81
CA LEU A 170 1.78 9.26 -20.09
C LEU A 170 1.98 8.47 -18.79
N GLY A 171 2.78 9.00 -17.85
CA GLY A 171 2.97 8.39 -16.54
C GLY A 171 1.65 8.22 -15.78
N LEU A 172 0.80 9.26 -15.78
CA LEU A 172 -0.53 9.19 -15.18
C LEU A 172 -1.41 8.11 -15.84
N LEU A 173 -1.45 8.07 -17.17
CA LEU A 173 -2.22 7.07 -17.90
C LEU A 173 -1.74 5.64 -17.62
N VAL A 174 -0.42 5.44 -17.55
CA VAL A 174 0.18 4.14 -17.20
C VAL A 174 -0.25 3.70 -15.80
N VAL A 175 -0.19 4.61 -14.82
CA VAL A 175 -0.64 4.33 -13.45
C VAL A 175 -2.13 4.00 -13.39
N ILE A 176 -2.98 4.72 -14.13
CA ILE A 176 -4.42 4.41 -14.18
C ILE A 176 -4.66 3.05 -14.82
N PHE A 177 -3.97 2.75 -15.91
CA PHE A 177 -4.08 1.47 -16.61
C PHE A 177 -3.67 0.28 -15.73
N PHE A 178 -2.53 0.39 -15.03
CA PHE A 178 -2.11 -0.65 -14.10
C PHE A 178 -3.04 -0.79 -12.89
N GLY A 179 -3.63 0.30 -12.39
CA GLY A 179 -4.65 0.24 -11.35
C GLY A 179 -5.91 -0.49 -11.81
N TRP A 180 -6.39 -0.19 -13.02
CA TRP A 180 -7.52 -0.90 -13.63
C TRP A 180 -7.22 -2.39 -13.83
N LYS A 181 -6.01 -2.74 -14.27
CA LYS A 181 -5.58 -4.13 -14.42
C LYS A 181 -5.46 -4.85 -13.07
N PHE A 182 -4.98 -4.16 -12.04
CA PHE A 182 -4.86 -4.68 -10.68
C PHE A 182 -6.23 -5.03 -10.08
N LEU A 183 -7.23 -4.16 -10.26
CA LEU A 183 -8.61 -4.41 -9.79
C LEU A 183 -9.32 -5.59 -10.49
N GLN A 184 -8.83 -6.00 -11.67
CA GLN A 184 -9.35 -7.18 -12.38
C GLN A 184 -8.58 -8.46 -12.08
N SER A 185 -7.39 -8.36 -11.48
CA SER A 185 -6.63 -9.56 -11.14
C SER A 185 -7.25 -10.22 -9.92
N HIS A 186 -7.63 -11.50 -10.06
CA HIS A 186 -8.06 -12.31 -8.93
C HIS A 186 -6.96 -12.30 -7.86
N SER A 187 -7.27 -11.78 -6.68
CA SER A 187 -6.35 -11.67 -5.54
C SER A 187 -5.85 -13.05 -5.09
N VAL A 188 -4.63 -13.12 -4.56
CA VAL A 188 -3.95 -14.34 -4.06
C VAL A 188 -4.77 -15.22 -3.09
N GLY A 189 -5.77 -14.66 -2.40
CA GLY A 189 -6.70 -15.42 -1.55
C GLY A 189 -7.67 -16.32 -2.32
N ASP A 190 -8.06 -15.93 -3.53
CA ASP A 190 -9.01 -16.66 -4.40
C ASP A 190 -8.37 -17.96 -4.90
N ASP A 191 -7.11 -17.90 -5.33
CA ASP A 191 -6.32 -19.06 -5.81
C ASP A 191 -6.08 -20.15 -4.76
N ARG A 192 -6.07 -19.80 -3.47
CA ARG A 192 -5.95 -20.78 -2.38
C ARG A 192 -7.30 -21.35 -1.99
N ASP A 193 -8.36 -20.54 -1.95
CA ASP A 193 -9.70 -21.02 -1.66
C ASP A 193 -10.23 -21.92 -2.78
N ASP A 194 -9.91 -21.62 -4.04
CA ASP A 194 -10.21 -22.48 -5.19
C ASP A 194 -9.44 -23.81 -5.16
N ARG A 195 -8.15 -23.79 -4.76
CA ARG A 195 -7.40 -25.03 -4.51
C ARG A 195 -7.97 -25.83 -3.34
N HIS A 196 -8.40 -25.16 -2.27
CA HIS A 196 -8.99 -25.83 -1.12
C HIS A 196 -10.37 -26.41 -1.46
N ARG A 197 -11.19 -25.70 -2.24
CA ARG A 197 -12.46 -26.20 -2.78
C ARG A 197 -12.25 -27.32 -3.78
N ALA A 198 -11.22 -27.27 -4.63
CA ALA A 198 -10.85 -28.36 -5.53
C ALA A 198 -10.36 -29.60 -4.77
N ALA A 199 -9.60 -29.42 -3.69
CA ALA A 199 -9.15 -30.51 -2.81
C ALA A 199 -10.32 -31.12 -2.00
N VAL A 200 -11.24 -30.30 -1.50
CA VAL A 200 -12.44 -30.74 -0.75
C VAL A 200 -13.53 -31.32 -1.66
N ARG A 201 -13.54 -31.01 -2.96
CA ARG A 201 -14.41 -31.69 -3.94
C ARG A 201 -13.91 -33.09 -4.35
N HIS A 202 -12.69 -33.47 -3.99
CA HIS A 202 -12.16 -34.82 -4.20
C HIS A 202 -11.74 -35.55 -2.89
N PRO A 203 -12.63 -35.79 -1.90
CA PRO A 203 -12.27 -36.61 -0.74
C PRO A 203 -12.57 -38.10 -0.94
N HIS A 204 -13.26 -38.51 -2.02
CA HIS A 204 -13.67 -39.90 -2.17
C HIS A 204 -13.44 -40.45 -3.58
N GLY A 205 -12.44 -41.33 -3.65
CA GLY A 205 -12.41 -42.50 -4.53
C GLY A 205 -12.11 -42.23 -6.00
N ASP A 206 -10.85 -42.41 -6.40
CA ASP A 206 -10.54 -43.19 -7.61
C ASP A 206 -9.08 -43.66 -7.58
N GLY A 207 -8.82 -44.61 -6.67
CA GLY A 207 -7.78 -45.60 -6.90
C GLY A 207 -8.29 -46.56 -7.98
N HIS A 208 -7.53 -46.70 -9.06
CA HIS A 208 -7.82 -47.49 -10.26
C HIS A 208 -8.80 -46.87 -11.27
N ARG A 209 -8.24 -46.19 -12.29
CA ARG A 209 -8.23 -46.72 -13.67
C ARG A 209 -7.53 -45.77 -14.64
N ARG A 210 -6.77 -46.39 -15.55
CA ARG A 210 -6.31 -45.93 -16.87
C ARG A 210 -5.03 -45.09 -16.93
N CYS A 211 -3.92 -45.80 -16.71
CA CYS A 211 -2.87 -45.80 -17.72
C CYS A 211 -3.41 -46.43 -19.02
N ARG A 212 -3.66 -45.63 -20.06
CA ARG A 212 -3.64 -46.02 -21.50
C ARG A 212 -4.06 -44.82 -22.35
N HIS A 213 -3.10 -44.01 -22.78
CA HIS A 213 -2.63 -43.97 -24.17
C HIS A 213 -1.71 -42.78 -24.33
N ALA A 214 -0.46 -43.10 -24.69
CA ALA A 214 0.49 -42.17 -25.26
C ALA A 214 0.00 -41.70 -26.64
N GLY A 215 0.34 -40.46 -27.00
CA GLY A 215 0.58 -40.09 -28.39
C GLY A 215 0.01 -38.75 -28.85
N GLY A 216 0.90 -37.75 -29.02
CA GLY A 216 0.94 -37.00 -30.28
C GLY A 216 0.63 -35.50 -30.25
N GLY A 217 1.64 -34.69 -30.64
CA GLY A 217 1.53 -33.41 -31.38
C GLY A 217 1.06 -32.20 -30.57
N ILE A 218 1.88 -31.17 -30.28
CA ILE A 218 2.54 -30.20 -31.19
C ILE A 218 1.57 -29.52 -32.17
N HIS A 219 1.40 -28.20 -31.95
CA HIS A 219 0.94 -27.13 -32.85
C HIS A 219 -0.47 -27.18 -33.49
N ALA A 220 -1.26 -26.12 -33.22
CA ALA A 220 -2.10 -25.41 -34.21
C ALA A 220 -2.78 -24.19 -33.55
N GLU A 221 -2.05 -23.11 -33.28
CA GLU A 221 -2.29 -21.87 -34.06
C GLU A 221 -2.45 -22.16 -35.55
N GLN A 222 -3.70 -22.40 -36.00
CA GLN A 222 -4.15 -22.25 -37.39
C GLN A 222 -5.63 -22.62 -37.46
N LEU A 223 -6.53 -21.69 -37.12
CA LEU A 223 -7.90 -21.72 -37.66
C LEU A 223 -8.48 -20.30 -37.78
N PHE A 224 -7.64 -19.38 -38.28
CA PHE A 224 -8.09 -18.14 -38.89
C PHE A 224 -7.75 -18.23 -40.39
N ARG A 225 -8.76 -18.07 -41.25
CA ARG A 225 -8.76 -18.08 -42.73
C ARG A 225 -8.74 -19.45 -43.40
N LEU A 226 -9.86 -19.82 -44.02
CA LEU A 226 -10.07 -19.66 -45.47
C LEU A 226 -11.52 -19.98 -45.86
N GLY A 227 -12.13 -19.05 -46.63
CA GLY A 227 -13.23 -19.30 -47.58
C GLY A 227 -14.62 -19.47 -46.95
N GLY A 228 -15.59 -18.57 -47.08
CA GLY A 228 -15.86 -17.66 -48.18
C GLY A 228 -17.08 -18.17 -48.96
N GLY A 229 -18.14 -17.37 -48.97
CA GLY A 229 -19.17 -17.40 -50.01
C GLY A 229 -20.55 -17.89 -49.58
N GLY A 230 -21.51 -16.97 -49.63
CA GLY A 230 -22.78 -17.25 -50.31
C GLY A 230 -24.03 -17.36 -49.45
N ASP A 231 -24.81 -16.29 -49.53
CA ASP A 231 -26.22 -16.31 -49.91
C ASP A 231 -27.34 -16.63 -48.91
N ARG A 232 -28.22 -15.61 -48.77
CA ARG A 232 -29.70 -15.66 -48.69
C ARG A 232 -30.29 -16.11 -47.34
N LEU A 233 -31.48 -15.73 -46.91
CA LEU A 233 -32.48 -14.71 -47.24
C LEU A 233 -33.37 -14.68 -45.97
N HIS A 234 -34.12 -13.59 -45.78
CA HIS A 234 -35.41 -13.49 -45.07
C HIS A 234 -36.01 -14.76 -44.42
N ALA A 235 -36.42 -14.65 -43.15
CA ALA A 235 -37.85 -14.66 -42.76
C ALA A 235 -38.01 -14.79 -41.23
N GLU A 236 -38.89 -13.93 -40.70
CA GLU A 236 -39.60 -13.95 -39.39
C GLU A 236 -38.82 -13.65 -38.11
#